data_AF-A0A2V6EI73-F1
#
_entry.id   AF-A0A2V6EI73-F1
#
_cell.length_a   1.000
_cell.length_b   1.000
_cell.length_c   1.000
_cell.angle_alpha   90.00
_cell.angle_beta   90.00
_cell.angle_gamma   90.00
#
_symmetry.space_group_name_H-M   'P 1'
#
loop_
_entity.id
_entity.type
_entity.pdbx_description
1 polymer ?
#
loop_
_entity_poly.entity_id
_entity_poly.type
_entity_poly.pdbx_seq_one_letter_code
_entity_poly.pdbx_strand_id
1 'polypeptide(L)'
;MIGDSLSRNVYVSSALSTLWRARRYYGNDWFLNADPSPESVYSVFERLDKVTPLVATEYGGLGAMVDSGKDRQNFFRKILRTRNFSGQVTQLLSRDRFPDLILIWIGHNNVDWAWRCPPDDLERPEKRLPRLSKHFREDYTRQIRRLIARARIERHRVAIVVYGLVDFESFFKARAIAEGLREKNPKLYPYLGTDLKYFISMQPAYRGNLIRLVRMINEELHAMARQMEHEIEHVPNVQVRYSDALAKTDLSRVEVIHAIDGWHPSVEGHNVFAKAAYNGLAPSLEFLGINRATAAA
;
A
#
# COMPACT_ATOMS: atom_id res chain seq x y z
N MET A 1 -10.11 2.21 2.48
CA MET A 1 -8.68 1.83 2.37
C MET A 1 -7.80 3.07 2.49
N ILE A 2 -6.75 2.98 3.30
CA ILE A 2 -5.63 3.93 3.40
C ILE A 2 -4.48 3.35 2.58
N GLY A 3 -3.85 4.16 1.73
CA GLY A 3 -2.82 3.65 0.83
C GLY A 3 -1.92 4.70 0.19
N ASP A 4 -0.98 4.23 -0.63
CA ASP A 4 -0.11 5.06 -1.45
C ASP A 4 -0.29 4.81 -2.96
N SER A 5 0.73 5.07 -3.76
CA SER A 5 0.65 4.95 -5.21
C SER A 5 0.43 3.52 -5.71
N LEU A 6 0.92 2.50 -5.01
CA LEU A 6 0.68 1.10 -5.40
C LEU A 6 -0.77 0.68 -5.16
N SER A 7 -1.48 1.44 -4.33
CA SER A 7 -2.90 1.21 -4.08
C SER A 7 -3.81 1.84 -5.14
N ARG A 8 -3.24 2.46 -6.18
CA ARG A 8 -3.97 3.22 -7.20
C ARG A 8 -3.56 2.72 -8.58
N ASN A 9 -4.51 2.67 -9.51
CA ASN A 9 -4.22 2.32 -10.90
C ASN A 9 -3.65 3.53 -11.65
N VAL A 10 -2.38 3.78 -11.39
CA VAL A 10 -1.61 4.90 -11.95
C VAL A 10 -0.27 4.39 -12.45
N TYR A 11 0.30 5.12 -13.40
CA TYR A 11 1.67 4.92 -13.85
C TYR A 11 2.37 6.26 -14.08
N VAL A 12 3.69 6.24 -14.00
CA VAL A 12 4.56 7.38 -14.29
C VAL A 12 4.71 7.53 -15.80
N SER A 13 4.40 8.72 -16.30
CA SER A 13 4.81 9.12 -17.65
C SER A 13 5.36 10.54 -17.65
N SER A 14 4.65 11.51 -18.24
CA SER A 14 4.97 12.93 -18.08
C SER A 14 4.34 13.50 -16.80
N ALA A 15 4.94 14.54 -16.22
CA ALA A 15 4.46 15.16 -14.98
C ALA A 15 2.98 15.60 -15.06
N LEU A 16 2.55 16.19 -16.19
CA LEU A 16 1.15 16.60 -16.41
C LEU A 16 0.22 15.39 -16.54
N SER A 17 0.65 14.34 -17.23
CA SER A 17 -0.15 13.13 -17.42
C SER A 17 -0.30 12.35 -16.12
N THR A 18 0.77 12.25 -15.33
CA THR A 18 0.74 11.65 -13.99
C THR A 18 -0.12 12.47 -13.01
N LEU A 19 -0.03 13.81 -13.05
CA LEU A 19 -0.91 14.68 -12.26
C LEU A 19 -2.39 14.52 -12.64
N TRP A 20 -2.68 14.42 -13.93
CA TRP A 20 -4.04 14.21 -14.41
C TRP A 20 -4.59 12.86 -13.96
N ARG A 21 -3.82 11.77 -14.11
CA ARG A 21 -4.21 10.43 -13.63
C ARG A 21 -4.42 10.38 -12.13
N ALA A 22 -3.51 10.96 -11.34
CA ALA A 22 -3.65 11.02 -9.88
C ALA A 22 -4.97 11.66 -9.41
N ARG A 23 -5.57 12.53 -10.24
CA ARG A 23 -6.83 13.22 -9.96
C ARG A 23 -8.08 12.56 -10.56
N ARG A 24 -7.94 11.66 -11.55
CA ARG A 24 -9.05 11.17 -12.39
C ARG A 24 -9.22 9.65 -12.37
N TYR A 25 -8.15 8.88 -12.20
CA TYR A 25 -8.20 7.41 -12.15
C TYR A 25 -8.48 6.98 -10.72
N TYR A 26 -9.73 7.17 -10.30
CA TYR A 26 -10.21 6.72 -9.01
C TYR A 26 -11.09 5.48 -9.18
N GLY A 27 -10.82 4.46 -8.37
CA GLY A 27 -11.64 3.26 -8.34
C GLY A 27 -11.51 2.39 -9.58
N ASN A 28 -10.31 2.17 -10.12
CA ASN A 28 -10.02 1.10 -11.10
C ASN A 28 -8.80 0.29 -10.63
N ASP A 29 -8.71 0.02 -9.33
CA ASP A 29 -7.57 -0.60 -8.67
C ASP A 29 -7.97 -1.85 -7.86
N TRP A 30 -7.01 -2.45 -7.17
CA TRP A 30 -7.22 -3.71 -6.45
C TRP A 30 -8.25 -3.59 -5.32
N PHE A 31 -8.44 -2.39 -4.76
CA PHE A 31 -9.38 -2.18 -3.67
C PHE A 31 -10.79 -1.89 -4.20
N LEU A 32 -10.90 -0.96 -5.14
CA LEU A 32 -12.17 -0.53 -5.71
C LEU A 32 -12.06 -0.50 -7.24
N ASN A 33 -13.00 -1.17 -7.91
CA ASN A 33 -13.20 -1.08 -9.35
C ASN A 33 -14.61 -0.52 -9.65
N ALA A 34 -14.67 0.47 -10.53
CA ALA A 34 -15.87 1.16 -10.99
C ALA A 34 -16.07 0.97 -12.49
N ASP A 35 -15.12 0.34 -13.18
CA ASP A 35 -15.23 -0.05 -14.57
C ASP A 35 -15.91 -1.44 -14.67
N PRO A 36 -17.11 -1.53 -15.26
CA PRO A 36 -17.83 -2.79 -15.39
C PRO A 36 -17.24 -3.75 -16.44
N SER A 37 -16.17 -3.36 -17.15
CA SER A 37 -15.52 -4.21 -18.15
C SER A 37 -15.01 -5.51 -17.53
N PRO A 38 -15.27 -6.68 -18.17
CA PRO A 38 -14.74 -7.97 -17.71
C PRO A 38 -13.21 -8.07 -17.83
N GLU A 39 -12.58 -7.18 -18.59
CA GLU A 39 -11.11 -7.05 -18.69
C GLU A 39 -10.52 -6.16 -17.59
N SER A 40 -11.37 -5.57 -16.73
CA SER A 40 -10.94 -4.72 -15.61
C SER A 40 -10.50 -5.54 -14.40
N VAL A 41 -10.13 -4.85 -13.33
CA VAL A 41 -9.70 -5.43 -12.06
C VAL A 41 -10.90 -6.01 -11.31
N TYR A 42 -10.88 -7.30 -10.98
CA TYR A 42 -11.83 -7.91 -10.04
C TYR A 42 -11.41 -7.67 -8.59
N SER A 43 -11.82 -6.50 -8.11
CA SER A 43 -11.40 -5.82 -6.89
C SER A 43 -11.85 -6.49 -5.60
N VAL A 44 -11.28 -6.06 -4.46
CA VAL A 44 -11.74 -6.47 -3.12
C VAL A 44 -13.18 -6.03 -2.88
N PHE A 45 -13.58 -4.84 -3.36
CA PHE A 45 -14.97 -4.37 -3.30
C PHE A 45 -15.93 -5.38 -3.94
N GLU A 46 -15.72 -5.75 -5.20
CA GLU A 46 -16.62 -6.67 -5.92
C GLU A 46 -16.63 -8.08 -5.31
N ARG A 47 -15.52 -8.51 -4.71
CA ARG A 47 -15.45 -9.78 -3.99
C ARG A 47 -16.24 -9.76 -2.69
N LEU A 48 -16.22 -8.63 -1.97
CA LEU A 48 -16.96 -8.46 -0.73
C LEU A 48 -18.45 -8.19 -0.96
N ASP A 49 -18.80 -7.50 -2.05
CA ASP A 49 -20.20 -7.17 -2.38
C ASP A 49 -21.06 -8.44 -2.61
N LYS A 50 -20.41 -9.54 -3.00
CA LYS A 50 -21.05 -10.86 -3.11
C LYS A 50 -21.41 -11.51 -1.77
N VAL A 51 -20.77 -11.10 -0.68
CA VAL A 51 -20.99 -11.70 0.66
C VAL A 51 -21.76 -10.78 1.59
N THR A 52 -21.72 -9.46 1.38
CA THR A 52 -22.42 -8.49 2.21
C THR A 52 -22.58 -7.14 1.50
N PRO A 53 -23.71 -6.43 1.65
CA PRO A 53 -23.81 -5.05 1.18
C PRO A 53 -22.78 -4.16 1.87
N LEU A 54 -22.08 -3.33 1.11
CA LEU A 54 -21.04 -2.47 1.69
C LEU A 54 -20.91 -1.12 0.99
N VAL A 55 -20.30 -0.18 1.70
CA VAL A 55 -19.85 1.09 1.15
C VAL A 55 -18.34 1.17 1.31
N ALA A 56 -17.63 1.38 0.21
CA ALA A 56 -16.19 1.56 0.21
C ALA A 56 -15.81 3.04 0.10
N THR A 57 -14.74 3.42 0.78
CA THR A 57 -14.09 4.73 0.58
C THR A 57 -12.59 4.51 0.54
N GLU A 58 -11.93 5.16 -0.40
CA GLU A 58 -10.49 5.12 -0.56
C GLU A 58 -9.89 6.49 -0.20
N TYR A 59 -8.81 6.46 0.56
CA TYR A 59 -8.06 7.64 0.98
C TYR A 59 -6.67 7.69 0.32
N GLY A 60 -6.29 6.63 -0.37
CA GLY A 60 -4.96 6.44 -0.95
C GLY A 60 -4.60 7.52 -1.97
N GLY A 61 -3.33 7.91 -1.98
CA GLY A 61 -2.84 9.00 -2.82
C GLY A 61 -1.45 8.73 -3.36
N LEU A 62 -1.21 9.17 -4.60
CA LEU A 62 0.10 9.08 -5.24
C LEU A 62 1.17 9.83 -4.41
N GLY A 63 2.27 9.14 -4.08
CA GLY A 63 3.36 9.72 -3.30
C GLY A 63 3.06 9.90 -1.80
N ALA A 64 1.97 9.32 -1.30
CA ALA A 64 1.69 9.32 0.14
C ALA A 64 2.77 8.51 0.88
N MET A 65 3.21 9.04 2.01
CA MET A 65 4.20 8.42 2.88
C MET A 65 3.63 8.21 4.28
N VAL A 66 4.24 7.29 5.02
CA VAL A 66 4.15 7.26 6.49
C VAL A 66 4.95 8.44 7.04
N ASP A 67 4.33 9.18 7.95
CA ASP A 67 4.85 10.46 8.45
C ASP A 67 4.55 10.65 9.95
N SER A 68 5.31 11.55 10.57
CA SER A 68 5.18 11.85 12.01
C SER A 68 3.92 12.62 12.40
N GLY A 69 3.12 13.08 11.43
CA GLY A 69 1.95 13.94 11.65
C GLY A 69 2.29 15.42 11.90
N LYS A 70 3.58 15.78 11.91
CA LYS A 70 4.07 17.16 12.08
C LYS A 70 4.41 17.84 10.75
N ASP A 71 4.46 17.09 9.66
CA ASP A 71 4.87 17.59 8.35
C ASP A 71 3.83 18.53 7.75
N ARG A 72 4.20 19.80 7.59
CA ARG A 72 3.45 20.76 6.77
C ARG A 72 3.43 20.24 5.32
N GLN A 73 2.24 20.13 4.73
CA GLN A 73 2.10 19.71 3.33
C GLN A 73 2.93 20.61 2.40
N ASN A 74 3.94 20.04 1.74
CA ASN A 74 4.70 20.72 0.69
C ASN A 74 3.77 21.19 -0.45
N PHE A 75 4.10 22.32 -1.08
CA PHE A 75 3.31 22.96 -2.15
C PHE A 75 2.94 21.99 -3.30
N PHE A 76 3.89 21.14 -3.74
CA PHE A 76 3.62 20.09 -4.74
C PHE A 76 2.63 19.01 -4.27
N ARG A 77 2.62 18.68 -2.97
CA ARG A 77 1.66 17.72 -2.40
C ARG A 77 0.25 18.34 -2.29
N LYS A 78 0.15 19.64 -2.01
CA LYS A 78 -1.12 20.37 -2.10
C LYS A 78 -1.69 20.32 -3.52
N ILE A 79 -0.84 20.48 -4.54
CA ILE A 79 -1.24 20.38 -5.96
C ILE A 79 -1.71 18.96 -6.29
N LEU A 80 -1.03 17.92 -5.84
CA LEU A 80 -1.45 16.53 -6.05
C LEU A 80 -2.63 16.11 -5.15
N ARG A 81 -3.06 16.95 -4.19
CA ARG A 81 -4.01 16.62 -3.11
C ARG A 81 -3.61 15.36 -2.32
N THR A 82 -2.34 14.98 -2.37
CA THR A 82 -1.81 13.81 -1.67
C THR A 82 -1.82 14.07 -0.17
N ARG A 83 -2.49 13.19 0.58
CA ARG A 83 -2.40 13.14 2.04
C ARG A 83 -1.48 11.99 2.43
N ASN A 84 -0.50 12.29 3.30
CA ASN A 84 0.30 11.26 3.96
C ASN A 84 -0.56 10.44 4.93
N PHE A 85 0.01 9.39 5.52
CA PHE A 85 -0.71 8.47 6.40
C PHE A 85 -1.48 9.21 7.50
N SER A 86 -0.84 10.17 8.19
CA SER A 86 -1.48 10.94 9.25
C SER A 86 -2.68 11.76 8.77
N GLY A 87 -2.62 12.28 7.54
CA GLY A 87 -3.68 13.04 6.89
C GLY A 87 -4.83 12.16 6.43
N GLN A 88 -4.55 10.97 5.89
CA GLN A 88 -5.57 9.98 5.54
C GLN A 88 -6.30 9.48 6.79
N VAL A 89 -5.56 9.21 7.87
CA VAL A 89 -6.15 8.88 9.18
C VAL A 89 -7.00 10.02 9.72
N THR A 90 -6.54 11.27 9.63
CA THR A 90 -7.35 12.43 10.04
C THR A 90 -8.67 12.52 9.28
N GLN A 91 -8.66 12.26 7.97
CA GLN A 91 -9.87 12.25 7.14
C GLN A 91 -10.81 11.09 7.50
N LEU A 92 -10.26 9.92 7.82
CA LEU A 92 -11.06 8.76 8.25
C LEU A 92 -11.68 9.01 9.64
N LEU A 93 -10.93 9.62 10.57
CA LEU A 93 -11.41 9.96 11.91
C LEU A 93 -12.51 11.02 11.93
N SER A 94 -12.59 11.86 10.88
CA SER A 94 -13.62 12.91 10.77
C SER A 94 -14.93 12.42 10.16
N ARG A 95 -15.09 11.12 9.91
CA ARG A 95 -16.37 10.57 9.42
C ARG A 95 -17.38 10.44 10.54
N ASP A 96 -18.64 10.77 10.25
CA ASP A 96 -19.75 10.56 11.16
C ASP A 96 -19.95 9.07 11.47
N ARG A 97 -20.04 8.23 10.42
CA ARG A 97 -20.02 6.77 10.55
C ARG A 97 -18.60 6.24 10.38
N PHE A 98 -18.06 5.70 11.46
CA PHE A 98 -16.77 5.03 11.43
C PHE A 98 -16.87 3.71 10.65
N PRO A 99 -15.83 3.30 9.88
CA PRO A 99 -15.90 2.07 9.09
C PRO A 99 -15.79 0.81 9.94
N ASP A 100 -16.55 -0.23 9.57
CA ASP A 100 -16.45 -1.57 10.14
C ASP A 100 -15.11 -2.26 9.77
N LEU A 101 -14.61 -2.01 8.56
CA LEU A 101 -13.35 -2.57 8.04
C LEU A 101 -12.42 -1.47 7.52
N ILE A 102 -11.21 -1.39 8.08
CA ILE A 102 -10.17 -0.44 7.70
C ILE A 102 -8.98 -1.22 7.14
N LEU A 103 -8.74 -1.08 5.84
CA LEU A 103 -7.59 -1.65 5.15
C LEU A 103 -6.48 -0.61 5.06
N ILE A 104 -5.25 -0.96 5.46
CA ILE A 104 -4.10 -0.06 5.45
C ILE A 104 -2.96 -0.73 4.67
N TRP A 105 -2.56 -0.09 3.56
CA TRP A 105 -1.43 -0.53 2.74
C TRP A 105 -0.67 0.68 2.20
N ILE A 106 0.17 1.25 3.06
CA ILE A 106 0.93 2.47 2.82
C ILE A 106 2.35 2.29 3.37
N GLY A 107 3.34 2.81 2.66
CA GLY A 107 4.73 2.83 3.11
C GLY A 107 5.76 2.57 2.02
N HIS A 108 5.33 2.27 0.78
CA HIS A 108 6.26 1.98 -0.31
C HIS A 108 7.11 3.20 -0.67
N ASN A 109 6.58 4.41 -0.53
CA ASN A 109 7.35 5.64 -0.71
C ASN A 109 8.39 5.89 0.41
N ASN A 110 8.31 5.17 1.54
CA ASN A 110 9.28 5.29 2.64
C ASN A 110 10.50 4.39 2.46
N VAL A 111 10.47 3.44 1.50
CA VAL A 111 11.58 2.49 1.29
C VAL A 111 12.65 2.98 0.31
N ASP A 112 12.51 4.23 -0.18
CA ASP A 112 13.55 4.92 -0.96
C ASP A 112 14.72 5.35 -0.05
N TRP A 113 15.42 4.36 0.49
CA TRP A 113 16.45 4.52 1.52
C TRP A 113 17.64 5.38 1.07
N ALA A 114 17.90 5.41 -0.24
CA ALA A 114 18.99 6.14 -0.87
C ALA A 114 18.62 7.61 -1.12
N TRP A 115 17.34 7.97 -1.05
CA TRP A 115 16.93 9.36 -1.26
C TRP A 115 17.35 10.27 -0.10
N ARG A 116 17.98 11.39 -0.46
CA ARG A 116 18.63 12.37 0.45
C ARG A 116 19.51 11.67 1.48
N CYS A 117 20.11 10.55 1.08
CA CYS A 117 21.02 9.81 1.94
C CYS A 117 22.37 10.52 1.94
N PRO A 118 22.90 10.93 3.12
CA PRO A 118 24.26 11.45 3.22
C PRO A 118 25.27 10.45 2.64
N PRO A 119 26.38 10.90 2.01
CA PRO A 119 27.38 10.00 1.42
C PRO A 119 27.86 8.92 2.40
N ASP A 120 28.20 9.29 3.63
CA ASP A 120 28.65 8.35 4.68
C ASP A 120 27.60 7.28 5.02
N ASP A 121 26.32 7.64 4.93
CA ASP A 121 25.18 6.75 5.19
C ASP A 121 24.89 5.85 3.97
N LEU A 122 25.22 6.28 2.74
CA LEU A 122 25.18 5.45 1.53
C LEU A 122 26.23 4.35 1.57
N GLU A 123 27.42 4.64 2.09
CA GLU A 123 28.50 3.67 2.29
C GLU A 123 28.28 2.75 3.50
N ARG A 124 27.36 3.11 4.41
CA ARG A 124 27.09 2.36 5.66
C ARG A 124 25.59 2.03 5.83
N PRO A 125 24.98 1.31 4.88
CA PRO A 125 23.54 0.99 4.92
C PRO A 125 23.15 0.20 6.19
N GLU A 126 24.04 -0.63 6.72
CA GLU A 126 23.83 -1.46 7.92
C GLU A 126 23.33 -0.69 9.15
N LYS A 127 23.77 0.56 9.33
CA LYS A 127 23.33 1.40 10.45
C LYS A 127 22.05 2.17 10.12
N ARG A 128 21.86 2.52 8.85
CA ARG A 128 20.75 3.35 8.39
C ARG A 128 19.45 2.57 8.28
N LEU A 129 19.46 1.37 7.67
CA LEU A 129 18.23 0.63 7.42
C LEU A 129 17.44 0.30 8.70
N PRO A 130 18.07 -0.19 9.79
CA PRO A 130 17.36 -0.43 11.05
C PRO A 130 16.79 0.85 11.66
N ARG A 131 17.49 1.99 11.55
CA ARG A 131 16.98 3.28 12.02
C ARG A 131 15.73 3.70 11.24
N LEU A 132 15.74 3.53 9.91
CA LEU A 132 14.58 3.83 9.06
C LEU A 132 13.38 2.96 9.41
N SER A 133 13.57 1.65 9.61
CA SER A 133 12.47 0.74 9.99
C SER A 133 11.89 1.07 11.37
N LYS A 134 12.74 1.42 12.36
CA LYS A 134 12.28 1.85 13.69
C LYS A 134 11.49 3.16 13.66
N HIS A 135 11.97 4.19 12.97
CA HIS A 135 11.20 5.43 12.80
C HIS A 135 9.88 5.18 12.06
N PHE A 136 9.90 4.34 11.02
CA PHE A 136 8.69 3.94 10.31
C PHE A 136 7.68 3.32 11.28
N ARG A 137 8.11 2.38 12.14
CA ARG A 137 7.26 1.77 13.16
C ARG A 137 6.65 2.80 14.11
N GLU A 138 7.45 3.72 14.62
CA GLU A 138 6.99 4.72 15.60
C GLU A 138 5.88 5.59 15.02
N ASP A 139 6.08 6.06 13.80
CA ASP A 139 5.10 6.87 13.08
C ASP A 139 3.85 6.07 12.74
N TYR A 140 4.01 4.81 12.31
CA TYR A 140 2.87 3.92 12.05
C TYR A 140 2.05 3.66 13.30
N THR A 141 2.72 3.31 14.41
CA THR A 141 2.13 3.03 15.72
C THR A 141 1.27 4.20 16.19
N ARG A 142 1.77 5.42 16.02
CA ARG A 142 1.04 6.65 16.39
C ARG A 142 -0.31 6.74 15.69
N GLN A 143 -0.35 6.42 14.39
CA GLN A 143 -1.58 6.50 13.61
C GLN A 143 -2.54 5.34 13.92
N ILE A 144 -2.02 4.12 14.11
CA ILE A 144 -2.84 2.97 14.51
C ILE A 144 -3.50 3.21 15.88
N ARG A 145 -2.77 3.77 16.85
CA ARG A 145 -3.34 4.13 18.16
C ARG A 145 -4.48 5.15 18.05
N ARG A 146 -4.41 6.11 17.13
CA ARG A 146 -5.52 7.05 16.88
C ARG A 146 -6.76 6.34 16.34
N LEU A 147 -6.57 5.40 15.41
CA LEU A 147 -7.67 4.59 14.86
C LEU A 147 -8.31 3.72 15.94
N ILE A 148 -7.49 3.03 16.74
CA ILE A 148 -7.95 2.24 17.89
C ILE A 148 -8.76 3.14 18.84
N ALA A 149 -8.21 4.28 19.26
CA ALA A 149 -8.88 5.17 20.21
C ALA A 149 -10.30 5.57 19.75
N ARG A 150 -10.48 5.85 18.45
CA ARG A 150 -11.79 6.14 17.88
C ARG A 150 -12.69 4.91 17.76
N ALA A 151 -12.12 3.74 17.45
CA ALA A 151 -12.85 2.49 17.36
C ALA A 151 -13.39 2.02 18.73
N ARG A 152 -12.65 2.26 19.83
CA ARG A 152 -13.06 1.84 21.19
C ARG A 152 -14.41 2.43 21.62
N ILE A 153 -14.74 3.62 21.14
CA ILE A 153 -16.01 4.30 21.49
C ILE A 153 -17.15 3.96 20.54
N GLU A 154 -16.91 3.16 19.50
CA GLU A 154 -17.94 2.70 18.58
C GLU A 154 -18.82 1.61 19.18
N ARG A 155 -20.10 1.60 18.81
CA ARG A 155 -21.05 0.56 19.22
C ARG A 155 -21.00 -0.69 18.33
N HIS A 156 -20.28 -0.63 17.22
CA HIS A 156 -20.10 -1.73 16.27
C HIS A 156 -18.67 -2.26 16.31
N ARG A 157 -18.46 -3.43 15.70
CA ARG A 157 -17.14 -4.04 15.59
C ARG A 157 -16.32 -3.35 14.52
N VAL A 158 -15.05 -3.08 14.80
CA VAL A 158 -14.12 -2.44 13.89
C VAL A 158 -12.87 -3.30 13.71
N ALA A 159 -12.60 -3.73 12.49
CA ALA A 159 -11.38 -4.44 12.12
C ALA A 159 -10.41 -3.50 11.41
N ILE A 160 -9.18 -3.42 11.93
CA ILE A 160 -8.06 -2.67 11.33
C ILE A 160 -7.06 -3.68 10.81
N VAL A 161 -6.89 -3.75 9.50
CA VAL A 161 -5.99 -4.68 8.83
C VAL A 161 -4.81 -3.91 8.25
N VAL A 162 -3.62 -4.23 8.74
CA VAL A 162 -2.34 -3.69 8.28
C VAL A 162 -1.69 -4.71 7.36
N TYR A 163 -1.58 -4.39 6.08
CA TYR A 163 -0.91 -5.25 5.11
C TYR A 163 0.60 -4.98 5.09
N GLY A 164 1.39 -6.05 4.99
CA GLY A 164 2.81 -5.94 4.66
C GLY A 164 3.04 -5.29 3.29
N LEU A 165 4.15 -4.57 3.16
CA LEU A 165 4.62 -3.98 1.91
C LEU A 165 5.01 -5.08 0.91
N VAL A 166 4.92 -4.75 -0.39
CA VAL A 166 5.18 -5.69 -1.49
C VAL A 166 6.52 -6.43 -1.36
N ASP A 167 6.56 -7.65 -1.88
CA ASP A 167 7.82 -8.36 -2.05
C ASP A 167 8.64 -7.74 -3.19
N PHE A 168 9.57 -6.87 -2.83
CA PHE A 168 10.48 -6.27 -3.80
C PHE A 168 11.43 -7.28 -4.44
N GLU A 169 11.69 -8.44 -3.81
CA GLU A 169 12.57 -9.46 -4.40
C GLU A 169 11.91 -10.10 -5.63
N SER A 170 10.66 -10.57 -5.53
CA SER A 170 9.94 -11.05 -6.71
C SER A 170 9.68 -9.94 -7.71
N PHE A 171 9.27 -8.75 -7.28
CA PHE A 171 9.09 -7.59 -8.17
C PHE A 171 10.35 -7.28 -9.00
N PHE A 172 11.55 -7.36 -8.41
CA PHE A 172 12.78 -7.10 -9.16
C PHE A 172 13.09 -8.16 -10.23
N LYS A 173 12.53 -9.38 -10.13
CA LYS A 173 12.61 -10.37 -11.21
C LYS A 173 11.78 -9.93 -12.41
N ALA A 174 10.54 -9.48 -12.20
CA ALA A 174 9.71 -8.92 -13.27
C ALA A 174 10.37 -7.66 -13.87
N ARG A 175 10.92 -6.80 -13.02
CA ARG A 175 11.61 -5.58 -13.45
C ARG A 175 12.81 -5.87 -14.34
N ALA A 176 13.63 -6.86 -14.00
CA ALA A 176 14.78 -7.26 -14.81
C ALA A 176 14.35 -7.75 -16.21
N ILE A 177 13.21 -8.44 -16.31
CA ILE A 177 12.63 -8.84 -17.61
C ILE A 177 12.21 -7.59 -18.40
N ALA A 178 11.50 -6.63 -17.79
CA ALA A 178 11.11 -5.39 -18.46
C ALA A 178 12.33 -4.55 -18.91
N GLU A 179 13.39 -4.52 -18.12
CA GLU A 179 14.67 -3.89 -18.47
C GLU A 179 15.27 -4.53 -19.73
N GLY A 180 15.41 -5.86 -19.76
CA GLY A 180 15.92 -6.58 -20.93
C GLY A 180 15.02 -6.47 -22.17
N LEU A 181 13.70 -6.41 -22.01
CA LEU A 181 12.76 -6.17 -23.12
C LEU A 181 12.93 -4.76 -23.71
N ARG A 182 13.13 -3.76 -22.86
CA ARG A 182 13.36 -2.37 -23.28
C ARG A 182 14.71 -2.19 -23.95
N GLU A 183 15.75 -2.88 -23.49
CA GLU A 183 17.07 -2.90 -24.15
C GLU A 183 16.97 -3.40 -25.59
N LYS A 184 16.16 -4.45 -25.81
CA LYS A 184 15.90 -5.00 -27.16
C LYS A 184 14.99 -4.12 -28.00
N ASN A 185 14.01 -3.45 -27.38
CA ASN A 185 13.08 -2.56 -28.06
C ASN A 185 12.75 -1.34 -27.17
N PRO A 186 13.37 -0.17 -27.44
CA PRO A 186 13.16 1.04 -26.63
C PRO A 186 11.72 1.57 -26.58
N LYS A 187 10.82 1.08 -27.44
CA LYS A 187 9.39 1.41 -27.40
C LYS A 187 8.65 0.71 -26.26
N LEU A 188 9.18 -0.41 -25.74
CA LEU A 188 8.61 -1.11 -24.59
C LEU A 188 9.04 -0.43 -23.29
N TYR A 189 8.11 -0.29 -22.34
CA TYR A 189 8.32 0.40 -21.05
C TYR A 189 9.00 1.78 -21.22
N PRO A 190 8.42 2.70 -22.01
CA PRO A 190 9.09 3.93 -22.44
C PRO A 190 9.50 4.84 -21.27
N TYR A 191 8.86 4.73 -20.10
CA TYR A 191 9.15 5.52 -18.91
C TYR A 191 9.87 4.74 -17.81
N LEU A 192 10.35 3.53 -18.09
CA LEU A 192 11.08 2.71 -17.13
C LEU A 192 12.30 3.42 -16.54
N GLY A 193 12.99 4.28 -17.29
CA GLY A 193 14.14 5.02 -16.73
C GLY A 193 13.75 6.25 -15.89
N THR A 194 12.47 6.63 -15.89
CA THR A 194 11.99 7.85 -15.24
C THR A 194 11.88 7.65 -13.73
N ASP A 195 11.46 6.46 -13.29
CA ASP A 195 11.32 6.15 -11.87
C ASP A 195 12.66 6.20 -11.13
N LEU A 196 13.78 5.83 -11.76
CA LEU A 196 15.13 5.91 -11.19
C LEU A 196 15.54 7.34 -10.76
N LYS A 197 14.85 8.37 -11.30
CA LYS A 197 15.06 9.77 -10.91
C LYS A 197 14.25 10.17 -9.67
N TYR A 198 13.14 9.48 -9.42
CA TYR A 198 12.19 9.81 -8.36
C TYR A 198 12.20 8.82 -7.19
N PHE A 199 12.70 7.60 -7.44
CA PHE A 199 12.85 6.52 -6.48
C PHE A 199 14.25 5.94 -6.62
N ILE A 200 15.24 6.58 -5.98
CA ILE A 200 16.66 6.32 -6.23
C ILE A 200 17.02 4.87 -5.89
N SER A 201 16.44 4.32 -4.82
CA SER A 201 16.69 2.95 -4.38
C SER A 201 16.27 1.85 -5.39
N MET A 202 15.60 2.21 -6.49
CA MET A 202 15.33 1.29 -7.62
C MET A 202 16.54 0.99 -8.49
N GLN A 203 17.60 1.80 -8.40
CA GLN A 203 18.82 1.57 -9.15
C GLN A 203 19.41 0.21 -8.78
N PRO A 204 19.97 -0.56 -9.75
CA PRO A 204 20.48 -1.91 -9.51
C PRO A 204 21.41 -2.02 -8.29
N ALA A 205 22.29 -1.04 -8.09
CA ALA A 205 23.24 -0.99 -6.97
C ALA A 205 22.57 -0.91 -5.58
N TYR A 206 21.31 -0.46 -5.50
CA TYR A 206 20.60 -0.21 -4.25
C TYR A 206 19.47 -1.21 -3.95
N ARG A 207 19.12 -2.06 -4.91
CA ARG A 207 18.00 -3.02 -4.81
C ARG A 207 18.14 -3.97 -3.62
N GLY A 208 19.35 -4.49 -3.39
CA GLY A 208 19.59 -5.42 -2.27
C GLY A 208 19.23 -4.81 -0.92
N ASN A 209 19.62 -3.55 -0.68
CA ASN A 209 19.29 -2.84 0.55
C ASN A 209 17.82 -2.40 0.62
N LEU A 210 17.18 -2.14 -0.52
CA LEU A 210 15.73 -1.91 -0.57
C LEU A 210 14.99 -3.18 -0.12
N ILE A 211 15.31 -4.35 -0.66
CA ILE A 211 14.72 -5.64 -0.26
C ILE A 211 14.90 -5.86 1.25
N ARG A 212 16.11 -5.62 1.78
CA ARG A 212 16.40 -5.74 3.21
C ARG A 212 15.55 -4.79 4.05
N LEU A 213 15.44 -3.52 3.66
CA LEU A 213 14.63 -2.54 4.39
C LEU A 213 13.15 -2.93 4.42
N VAL A 214 12.60 -3.39 3.30
CA VAL A 214 11.20 -3.83 3.23
C VAL A 214 10.95 -5.02 4.14
N ARG A 215 11.85 -6.00 4.19
CA ARG A 215 11.76 -7.13 5.13
C ARG A 215 11.75 -6.63 6.58
N MET A 216 12.68 -5.75 6.95
CA MET A 216 12.71 -5.14 8.28
C MET A 216 11.41 -4.38 8.59
N ILE A 217 10.87 -3.60 7.65
CA ILE A 217 9.61 -2.88 7.85
C ILE A 217 8.44 -3.85 8.03
N ASN A 218 8.36 -4.93 7.26
CA ASN A 218 7.30 -5.93 7.41
C ASN A 218 7.38 -6.65 8.76
N GLU A 219 8.59 -6.95 9.25
CA GLU A 219 8.81 -7.46 10.61
C GLU A 219 8.32 -6.46 11.67
N GLU A 220 8.65 -5.18 11.53
CA GLU A 220 8.19 -4.13 12.44
C GLU A 220 6.67 -3.95 12.41
N LEU A 221 6.04 -3.99 11.23
CA LEU A 221 4.59 -3.91 11.07
C LEU A 221 3.89 -5.09 11.74
N HIS A 222 4.41 -6.30 11.55
CA HIS A 222 3.89 -7.50 12.18
C HIS A 222 4.01 -7.42 13.71
N ALA A 223 5.20 -7.10 14.22
CA ALA A 223 5.43 -6.98 15.65
C ALA A 223 4.62 -5.84 16.29
N MET A 224 4.43 -4.72 15.58
CA MET A 224 3.56 -3.62 16.02
C MET A 224 2.10 -4.06 16.10
N ALA A 225 1.57 -4.71 15.06
CA ALA A 225 0.19 -5.18 15.07
C ALA A 225 -0.06 -6.21 16.18
N ARG A 226 0.87 -7.15 16.40
CA ARG A 226 0.81 -8.12 17.51
C ARG A 226 0.81 -7.44 18.88
N GLN A 227 1.64 -6.42 19.06
CA GLN A 227 1.65 -5.62 20.27
C GLN A 227 0.29 -4.92 20.47
N MET A 228 -0.25 -4.29 19.43
CA MET A 228 -1.54 -3.60 19.50
C MET A 228 -2.70 -4.57 19.78
N GLU A 229 -2.70 -5.75 19.14
CA GLU A 229 -3.68 -6.82 19.36
C GLU A 229 -3.72 -7.24 20.84
N HIS A 230 -2.54 -7.42 21.46
CA HIS A 230 -2.45 -7.73 22.88
C HIS A 230 -2.88 -6.55 23.78
N GLU A 231 -2.48 -5.31 23.46
CA GLU A 231 -2.89 -4.10 24.21
C GLU A 231 -4.42 -3.91 24.25
N ILE A 232 -5.15 -4.42 23.26
CA ILE A 232 -6.61 -4.26 23.13
C ILE A 232 -7.42 -5.54 23.38
N GLU A 233 -6.81 -6.61 23.88
CA GLU A 233 -7.48 -7.92 24.04
C GLU A 233 -8.77 -7.87 24.88
N HIS A 234 -8.85 -6.92 25.81
CA HIS A 234 -10.01 -6.68 26.68
C HIS A 234 -11.08 -5.78 26.03
N VAL A 235 -10.89 -5.35 24.77
CA VAL A 235 -11.79 -4.47 24.03
C VAL A 235 -12.49 -5.27 22.93
N PRO A 236 -13.67 -5.85 23.20
CA PRO A 236 -14.27 -6.88 22.33
C PRO A 236 -14.73 -6.36 20.96
N ASN A 237 -14.88 -5.04 20.80
CA ASN A 237 -15.35 -4.43 19.56
C ASN A 237 -14.23 -3.94 18.64
N VAL A 238 -12.96 -4.11 18.99
CA VAL A 238 -11.84 -3.67 18.14
C VAL A 238 -10.89 -4.83 17.87
N GLN A 239 -10.53 -5.02 16.60
CA GLN A 239 -9.50 -5.95 16.18
C GLN A 239 -8.42 -5.20 15.39
N VAL A 240 -7.14 -5.49 15.68
CA VAL A 240 -6.00 -5.06 14.86
C VAL A 240 -5.28 -6.31 14.40
N ARG A 241 -5.09 -6.48 13.09
CA ARG A 241 -4.35 -7.62 12.53
C ARG A 241 -3.31 -7.17 11.52
N TYR A 242 -2.19 -7.87 11.52
CA TYR A 242 -1.27 -7.88 10.40
C TYR A 242 -1.66 -8.96 9.40
N SER A 243 -1.55 -8.65 8.11
CA SER A 243 -1.69 -9.62 7.02
C SER A 243 -0.47 -9.54 6.10
N ASP A 244 0.21 -10.65 5.93
CA ASP A 244 1.32 -10.80 4.98
C ASP A 244 0.87 -11.16 3.57
N ALA A 245 -0.45 -11.19 3.30
CA ALA A 245 -0.98 -11.64 2.02
C ALA A 245 -0.39 -10.87 0.82
N LEU A 246 -0.27 -9.54 0.94
CA LEU A 246 0.33 -8.69 -0.08
C LEU A 246 1.86 -8.80 -0.12
N ALA A 247 2.50 -9.03 1.02
CA ALA A 247 3.95 -9.23 1.13
C ALA A 247 4.42 -10.60 0.64
N LYS A 248 3.53 -11.58 0.50
CA LYS A 248 3.82 -12.94 -0.01
C LYS A 248 3.34 -13.16 -1.44
N THR A 249 2.79 -12.11 -2.06
CA THR A 249 2.31 -12.18 -3.43
C THR A 249 3.50 -12.29 -4.38
N ASP A 250 3.48 -13.28 -5.28
CA ASP A 250 4.51 -13.42 -6.31
C ASP A 250 4.33 -12.35 -7.40
N LEU A 251 5.30 -11.46 -7.50
CA LEU A 251 5.35 -10.38 -8.49
C LEU A 251 6.44 -10.61 -9.54
N SER A 252 6.93 -11.84 -9.70
CA SER A 252 8.06 -12.17 -10.60
C SER A 252 7.73 -12.14 -12.09
N ARG A 253 6.45 -12.13 -12.44
CA ARG A 253 5.94 -12.09 -13.82
C ARG A 253 5.88 -10.67 -14.36
N VAL A 254 6.38 -10.44 -15.57
CA VAL A 254 6.40 -9.11 -16.18
C VAL A 254 4.98 -8.55 -16.44
N GLU A 255 3.98 -9.42 -16.61
CA GLU A 255 2.61 -8.97 -16.83
C GLU A 255 2.01 -8.24 -15.63
N VAL A 256 2.55 -8.43 -14.40
CA VAL A 256 2.02 -7.80 -13.19
C VAL A 256 2.47 -6.34 -13.02
N ILE A 257 3.44 -5.88 -13.81
CA ILE A 257 3.94 -4.50 -13.80
C ILE A 257 3.45 -3.74 -15.03
N HIS A 258 3.24 -2.44 -14.88
CA HIS A 258 2.63 -1.61 -15.90
C HIS A 258 3.56 -1.46 -17.11
N ALA A 259 3.05 -1.70 -18.32
CA ALA A 259 3.81 -1.65 -19.58
C ALA A 259 4.40 -0.27 -19.95
N ILE A 260 4.18 0.76 -19.12
CA ILE A 260 4.62 2.13 -19.37
C ILE A 260 5.84 2.47 -18.52
N ASP A 261 5.74 2.29 -17.21
CA ASP A 261 6.82 2.63 -16.27
C ASP A 261 7.55 1.41 -15.69
N GLY A 262 7.03 0.20 -15.89
CA GLY A 262 7.61 -1.04 -15.36
C GLY A 262 7.71 -1.04 -13.83
N TRP A 263 6.94 -0.22 -13.12
CA TRP A 263 6.99 -0.06 -11.67
C TRP A 263 5.62 -0.28 -11.04
N HIS A 264 4.59 0.44 -11.52
CA HIS A 264 3.27 0.35 -10.88
C HIS A 264 2.59 -0.95 -11.28
N PRO A 265 1.59 -1.43 -10.53
CA PRO A 265 0.86 -2.62 -10.90
C PRO A 265 0.14 -2.40 -12.23
N SER A 266 0.14 -3.41 -13.09
CA SER A 266 -0.79 -3.47 -14.23
C SER A 266 -2.18 -3.87 -13.74
N VAL A 267 -3.14 -4.02 -14.66
CA VAL A 267 -4.44 -4.64 -14.36
C VAL A 267 -4.26 -6.05 -13.77
N GLU A 268 -3.37 -6.87 -14.34
CA GLU A 268 -3.05 -8.20 -13.82
C GLU A 268 -2.42 -8.10 -12.41
N GLY A 269 -1.51 -7.16 -12.19
CA GLY A 269 -0.93 -6.91 -10.87
C GLY A 269 -1.99 -6.53 -9.83
N HIS A 270 -2.93 -5.65 -10.20
CA HIS A 270 -4.06 -5.30 -9.34
C HIS A 270 -4.99 -6.48 -9.07
N ASN A 271 -5.25 -7.35 -10.06
CA ASN A 271 -6.03 -8.59 -9.86
C ASN A 271 -5.37 -9.55 -8.87
N VAL A 272 -4.05 -9.71 -9.01
CA VAL A 272 -3.22 -10.50 -8.10
C VAL A 272 -3.30 -9.96 -6.67
N PHE A 273 -3.13 -8.65 -6.48
CA PHE A 273 -3.28 -8.01 -5.16
C PHE A 273 -4.70 -8.11 -4.61
N ALA A 274 -5.73 -7.91 -5.43
CA ALA A 274 -7.12 -7.98 -4.98
C ALA A 274 -7.47 -9.36 -4.43
N LYS A 275 -7.05 -10.42 -5.14
CA LYS A 275 -7.23 -11.80 -4.70
C LYS A 275 -6.49 -12.09 -3.40
N ALA A 276 -5.22 -11.69 -3.32
CA ALA A 276 -4.40 -11.89 -2.13
C ALA A 276 -4.97 -11.14 -0.90
N ALA A 277 -5.28 -9.86 -1.04
CA ALA A 277 -5.90 -9.04 0.00
C ALA A 277 -7.21 -9.67 0.49
N TYR A 278 -8.12 -10.02 -0.43
CA TYR A 278 -9.41 -10.62 -0.09
C TYR A 278 -9.26 -11.94 0.67
N ASN A 279 -8.32 -12.80 0.25
CA ASN A 279 -8.04 -14.04 0.96
C ASN A 279 -7.49 -13.79 2.36
N GLY A 280 -6.61 -12.81 2.52
CA GLY A 280 -6.06 -12.39 3.82
C GLY A 280 -7.09 -11.80 4.79
N LEU A 281 -8.28 -11.43 4.32
CA LEU A 281 -9.34 -10.84 5.15
C LEU A 281 -10.16 -11.85 5.95
N ALA A 282 -10.04 -13.16 5.68
CA ALA A 282 -10.96 -14.17 6.25
C ALA A 282 -11.15 -14.03 7.78
N PRO A 283 -10.10 -13.90 8.61
CA PRO A 283 -10.28 -13.80 10.06
C PRO A 283 -10.88 -12.47 10.52
N SER A 284 -10.68 -11.39 9.76
CA SER A 284 -11.27 -10.09 10.06
C SER A 284 -12.73 -10.03 9.63
N LEU A 285 -13.11 -10.71 8.54
CA LEU A 285 -14.51 -10.86 8.17
C LEU A 285 -15.28 -11.70 9.19
N GLU A 286 -14.67 -12.78 9.69
CA GLU A 286 -15.24 -13.58 10.79
C GLU A 286 -15.45 -12.73 12.05
N PHE A 287 -14.45 -11.92 12.45
CA PHE A 287 -14.60 -10.98 13.55
C PHE A 287 -15.76 -10.01 13.35
N LEU A 288 -15.98 -9.55 12.11
CA LEU A 288 -17.12 -8.68 11.76
C LEU A 288 -18.45 -9.43 11.61
N GLY A 289 -18.48 -10.75 11.76
CA GLY A 289 -19.68 -11.58 11.58
C GLY A 289 -20.09 -11.77 10.12
N ILE A 290 -19.18 -11.55 9.17
CA ILE A 290 -19.41 -11.72 7.72
C ILE A 290 -18.95 -13.11 7.31
N ASN A 291 -19.90 -13.97 6.93
CA ASN A 291 -19.61 -15.33 6.48
C ASN A 291 -19.35 -15.38 4.96
N ARG A 292 -18.23 -15.99 4.54
CA ARG A 292 -17.90 -16.16 3.12
C ARG A 292 -18.62 -17.35 2.47
N ALA A 293 -19.16 -18.29 3.25
CA ALA A 293 -19.81 -19.51 2.76
C ALA A 293 -21.20 -19.26 2.14
N THR A 294 -21.86 -18.15 2.47
CA THR A 294 -23.19 -17.79 1.95
C THR A 294 -23.18 -17.25 0.51
N ALA A 295 -22.01 -16.99 -0.09
CA ALA A 295 -21.89 -16.50 -1.47
C ALA A 295 -21.67 -17.59 -2.53
N ALA A 296 -21.67 -18.87 -2.12
CA ALA A 296 -21.51 -20.02 -3.00
C ALA A 296 -22.80 -20.85 -3.16
N ALA A 297 -23.95 -20.34 -2.70
CA ALA A 297 -25.27 -20.95 -2.84
C ALA A 297 -26.13 -20.16 -3.82
#